data_AF-A0A6P6ULJ8-F1
#
_entry.id   AF-A0A6P6ULJ8-F1
#
_cell.length_a   1.000
_cell.length_b   1.000
_cell.length_c   1.000
_cell.angle_alpha   90.00
_cell.angle_beta   90.00
_cell.angle_gamma   90.00
#
_symmetry.space_group_name_H-M   'P 1'
#
loop_
_entity.id
_entity.type
_entity.pdbx_description
1 polymer ?
#
loop_
_entity_poly.entity_id
_entity_poly.type
_entity_poly.pdbx_seq_one_letter_code
_entity_poly.pdbx_strand_id
1 'polypeptide(L)'
;MAWIYSFCRLMKASLGTVMTLLKLLKEMKFRPAHLCWHGMGVGAGSVSDAVRKLWYGLPLKVVSYKDLYGWTMDEIVKLIGLKNNCTFCGVFRRQALDRGATLLKVDKLVTGHNADDIAETVLLNILRGDIARLSRCTSITTGEDGPIPRCKPFKYTYEKEIVMYAYFKRLDYFSTECIYSPNAYRGFAREFIKDLERIRPRAILDIIKSGEDFRISTSTKMPEQGNCERCGYISSQKWCKACVLLEGLNRGLPKLGIGRSRGANNEQSKNAKEAKGIDSIQSKQCGTLDF
;
A
#
# COMPACT_ATOMS: atom_id res chain seq x y z
N MET A 1 -8.35 19.58 -16.36
CA MET A 1 -7.98 18.34 -15.64
C MET A 1 -7.33 18.72 -14.33
N ALA A 2 -7.98 18.36 -13.22
CA ALA A 2 -7.55 18.61 -11.86
C ALA A 2 -7.00 17.31 -11.25
N TRP A 3 -5.73 17.32 -10.87
CA TRP A 3 -5.03 16.15 -10.33
C TRP A 3 -4.79 16.33 -8.83
N ILE A 4 -5.05 15.29 -8.03
CA ILE A 4 -4.58 15.23 -6.65
C ILE A 4 -3.38 14.33 -6.49
N TYR A 5 -2.45 14.84 -5.71
CA TYR A 5 -1.29 14.09 -5.28
C TYR A 5 -1.59 13.49 -3.91
N SER A 6 -1.34 12.20 -3.84
CA SER A 6 -1.54 11.36 -2.70
C SER A 6 -0.21 11.06 -2.04
N PHE A 7 -0.05 11.54 -0.81
CA PHE A 7 1.09 11.17 0.03
C PHE A 7 0.91 9.73 0.54
N CYS A 8 1.84 8.85 0.17
CA CYS A 8 1.88 7.51 0.73
C CYS A 8 3.30 6.92 0.76
N ARG A 9 4.21 7.54 1.53
CA ARG A 9 5.34 6.84 2.20
C ARG A 9 6.11 7.75 3.16
N LEU A 10 5.56 8.06 4.34
CA LEU A 10 6.48 8.31 5.46
C LEU A 10 7.42 7.11 5.51
N MET A 11 8.72 7.35 5.39
CA MET A 11 9.85 6.40 5.29
C MET A 11 10.52 6.33 3.91
N LYS A 12 11.76 6.83 3.92
CA LYS A 12 12.84 6.73 2.93
C LYS A 12 12.66 7.45 1.58
N ALA A 13 11.44 7.52 1.02
CA ALA A 13 11.27 8.06 -0.33
C ALA A 13 10.39 9.32 -0.47
N SER A 14 9.42 9.59 0.42
CA SER A 14 8.25 10.34 -0.07
C SER A 14 8.39 11.85 -0.24
N LEU A 15 9.10 12.61 0.60
CA LEU A 15 9.14 14.06 0.34
C LEU A 15 10.08 14.40 -0.82
N GLY A 16 11.23 13.72 -0.94
CA GLY A 16 12.15 13.90 -2.06
C GLY A 16 11.50 13.48 -3.37
N THR A 17 10.84 12.33 -3.39
CA THR A 17 10.07 11.87 -4.55
C THR A 17 8.91 12.78 -4.88
N VAL A 18 8.16 13.28 -3.89
CA VAL A 18 7.02 14.18 -4.13
C VAL A 18 7.48 15.57 -4.53
N MET A 19 8.55 16.13 -3.96
CA MET A 19 9.08 17.43 -4.34
C MET A 19 9.76 17.37 -5.71
N THR A 20 10.50 16.30 -6.00
CA THR A 20 11.01 15.98 -7.34
C THR A 20 9.86 15.85 -8.33
N LEU A 21 8.79 15.14 -7.97
CA LEU A 21 7.60 15.00 -8.82
C LEU A 21 6.90 16.33 -9.05
N LEU A 22 6.66 17.12 -8.01
CA LEU A 22 5.99 18.43 -8.12
C LEU A 22 6.84 19.42 -8.92
N LYS A 23 8.17 19.38 -8.77
CA LYS A 23 9.10 20.20 -9.55
C LYS A 23 9.15 19.75 -11.01
N LEU A 24 9.33 18.44 -11.27
CA LEU A 24 9.29 17.88 -12.62
C LEU A 24 7.95 18.15 -13.31
N LEU A 25 6.84 18.01 -12.60
CA LEU A 25 5.51 18.27 -13.16
C LEU A 25 5.27 19.76 -13.42
N LYS A 26 5.79 20.65 -12.57
CA LYS A 26 5.81 22.10 -12.84
C LYS A 26 6.69 22.43 -14.05
N GLU A 27 7.86 21.81 -14.18
CA GLU A 27 8.77 21.93 -15.34
C GLU A 27 8.10 21.36 -16.62
N MET A 28 7.35 20.27 -16.51
CA MET A 28 6.55 19.65 -17.57
C MET A 28 5.21 20.37 -17.84
N LYS A 29 4.96 21.54 -17.22
CA LYS A 29 3.73 22.34 -17.35
C LYS A 29 2.42 21.60 -16.98
N PHE A 30 2.50 20.54 -16.18
CA PHE A 30 1.31 19.94 -15.57
C PHE A 30 0.80 20.87 -14.46
N ARG A 31 -0.51 21.16 -14.44
CA ARG A 31 -1.15 21.93 -13.37
C ARG A 31 -1.63 20.97 -12.27
N PRO A 32 -0.90 20.85 -11.14
CA PRO A 32 -1.41 20.10 -9.99
C PRO A 32 -2.56 20.89 -9.35
N ALA A 33 -3.70 20.24 -9.07
CA ALA A 33 -4.88 20.94 -8.55
C ALA A 33 -4.91 20.99 -7.03
N HIS A 34 -4.62 19.88 -6.34
CA HIS A 34 -4.56 19.85 -4.88
C HIS A 34 -3.60 18.77 -4.39
N LEU A 35 -3.13 18.89 -3.15
CA LEU A 35 -2.23 17.91 -2.53
C LEU A 35 -2.81 17.55 -1.15
N CYS A 36 -2.93 16.25 -0.85
CA CYS A 36 -3.69 15.73 0.28
C CYS A 36 -2.80 15.02 1.31
N TRP A 37 -2.52 15.66 2.45
CA TRP A 37 -1.69 15.09 3.52
C TRP A 37 -2.51 14.35 4.58
N HIS A 38 -2.02 13.19 5.03
CA HIS A 38 -2.60 12.42 6.13
C HIS A 38 -1.73 12.50 7.37
N GLY A 39 -2.20 13.22 8.39
CA GLY A 39 -1.54 13.30 9.69
C GLY A 39 -1.55 11.94 10.39
N MET A 40 -0.42 11.24 10.32
CA MET A 40 -0.11 10.05 11.11
C MET A 40 0.74 10.54 12.30
N GLY A 41 0.22 10.53 13.54
CA GLY A 41 1.06 10.77 14.73
C GLY A 41 2.26 9.82 14.74
N VAL A 42 3.46 10.15 15.22
CA VAL A 42 4.02 11.25 16.04
C VAL A 42 4.83 12.23 15.15
N GLY A 43 4.88 13.54 15.48
CA GLY A 43 5.62 14.56 14.70
C GLY A 43 4.88 15.12 13.48
N ALA A 44 3.60 14.76 13.31
CA ALA A 44 2.75 15.25 12.21
C ALA A 44 2.60 16.78 12.19
N GLY A 45 2.67 17.44 13.35
CA GLY A 45 2.57 18.91 13.47
C GLY A 45 3.72 19.62 12.78
N SER A 46 4.97 19.29 13.15
CA SER A 46 6.17 19.89 12.55
C SER A 46 6.30 19.59 11.06
N VAL A 47 5.93 18.38 10.62
CA VAL A 47 5.90 18.04 9.19
C VAL A 47 4.79 18.82 8.48
N SER A 48 3.60 18.99 9.04
CA SER A 48 2.50 19.71 8.39
C SER A 48 2.78 21.21 8.23
N ASP A 49 3.43 21.83 9.21
CA ASP A 49 3.81 23.25 9.17
C ASP A 49 5.02 23.49 8.27
N ALA A 50 6.00 22.58 8.29
CA ALA A 50 7.13 22.64 7.37
C ALA A 50 6.68 22.39 5.93
N VAL A 51 5.80 21.41 5.68
CA VAL A 51 5.12 21.18 4.41
C VAL A 51 4.39 22.47 3.99
N ARG A 52 3.57 23.10 4.82
CA ARG A 52 2.91 24.38 4.46
C ARG A 52 3.89 25.48 4.04
N LYS A 53 5.03 25.64 4.72
CA LYS A 53 6.05 26.66 4.41
C LYS A 53 6.83 26.37 3.12
N LEU A 54 7.02 25.10 2.80
CA LEU A 54 7.82 24.63 1.66
C LEU A 54 7.12 24.71 0.30
N TRP A 55 5.83 25.05 0.29
CA TRP A 55 5.01 24.81 -0.88
C TRP A 55 5.10 25.93 -1.90
N TYR A 56 5.35 25.51 -3.14
CA TYR A 56 5.45 26.32 -4.36
C TYR A 56 4.15 27.07 -4.77
N GLY A 57 3.32 27.49 -3.81
CA GLY A 57 2.04 28.17 -4.03
C GLY A 57 0.87 27.25 -4.39
N LEU A 58 0.96 25.96 -4.08
CA LEU A 58 -0.12 25.00 -4.37
C LEU A 58 -1.12 24.89 -3.21
N PRO A 59 -2.42 24.68 -3.47
CA PRO A 59 -3.41 24.52 -2.41
C PRO A 59 -3.27 23.16 -1.70
N LEU A 60 -3.06 23.20 -0.38
CA LEU A 60 -2.94 22.03 0.50
C LEU A 60 -4.26 21.73 1.21
N LYS A 61 -4.75 20.50 1.12
CA LYS A 61 -5.77 19.99 2.02
C LYS A 61 -5.16 18.95 2.96
N VAL A 62 -5.24 19.18 4.26
CA VAL A 62 -4.87 18.19 5.26
C VAL A 62 -6.13 17.42 5.65
N VAL A 63 -6.02 16.09 5.72
CA VAL A 63 -7.09 15.19 6.16
C VAL A 63 -6.51 14.30 7.26
N SER A 64 -6.96 14.45 8.50
CA SER A 64 -6.40 13.67 9.62
C SER A 64 -7.14 12.36 9.83
N TYR A 65 -6.48 11.37 10.44
CA TYR A 65 -7.16 10.13 10.83
C TYR A 65 -8.17 10.36 11.95
N LYS A 66 -7.89 11.34 12.83
CA LYS A 66 -8.80 11.71 13.92
C LYS A 66 -10.13 12.19 13.37
N ASP A 67 -10.11 13.05 12.35
CA ASP A 67 -11.33 13.59 11.74
C ASP A 67 -12.10 12.52 10.94
N LEU A 68 -11.38 11.61 10.28
CA LEU A 68 -12.01 10.62 9.41
C LEU A 68 -12.56 9.38 10.13
N TYR A 69 -11.91 9.01 11.23
CA TYR A 69 -12.10 7.71 11.87
C TYR A 69 -12.30 7.82 13.38
N GLY A 70 -12.06 8.97 14.01
CA GLY A 70 -12.09 9.13 15.48
C GLY A 70 -10.83 8.60 16.19
N TRP A 71 -9.90 8.02 15.44
CA TRP A 71 -8.70 7.37 15.94
C TRP A 71 -7.42 8.01 15.38
N THR A 72 -6.41 8.19 16.22
CA THR A 72 -5.05 8.48 15.80
C THR A 72 -4.25 7.18 15.62
N MET A 73 -3.15 7.23 14.88
CA MET A 73 -2.25 6.08 14.78
C MET A 73 -1.66 5.68 16.13
N ASP A 74 -1.37 6.65 17.01
CA ASP A 74 -0.80 6.38 18.32
C ASP A 74 -1.80 5.69 19.24
N GLU A 75 -3.07 6.10 19.21
CA GLU A 75 -4.17 5.42 19.92
C GLU A 75 -4.35 3.98 19.41
N ILE A 76 -4.29 3.78 18.10
CA ILE A 76 -4.37 2.44 17.49
C ILE A 76 -3.20 1.57 17.95
N VAL A 77 -1.97 2.08 17.91
CA VAL A 77 -0.78 1.32 18.34
C VAL A 77 -0.83 1.00 19.83
N LYS A 78 -1.32 1.90 20.68
CA LYS A 78 -1.55 1.63 22.11
C LYS A 78 -2.49 0.45 22.33
N LEU A 79 -3.53 0.31 21.49
CA LEU A 79 -4.51 -0.77 21.61
C LEU A 79 -4.02 -2.11 21.03
N ILE A 80 -3.36 -2.09 19.86
CA ILE A 80 -3.03 -3.31 19.10
C ILE A 80 -1.58 -3.78 19.31
N GLY A 81 -0.72 -2.91 19.84
CA GLY A 81 0.71 -3.09 19.93
C GLY A 81 1.48 -2.78 18.62
N LEU A 82 2.75 -3.18 18.59
CA LEU A 82 3.66 -2.89 17.47
C LEU A 82 3.51 -3.84 16.27
N LYS A 83 2.75 -4.92 16.42
CA LYS A 83 2.47 -5.87 15.34
C LYS A 83 1.23 -5.43 14.57
N ASN A 84 1.23 -5.60 13.25
CA ASN A 84 0.10 -5.32 12.34
C ASN A 84 -0.34 -3.84 12.24
N ASN A 85 0.28 -2.89 12.94
CA ASN A 85 -0.04 -1.46 12.85
C ASN A 85 0.04 -0.90 11.41
N CYS A 86 0.99 -1.38 10.62
CA CYS A 86 1.17 -1.00 9.22
C CYS A 86 -0.02 -1.42 8.34
N THR A 87 -0.75 -2.48 8.74
CA THR A 87 -1.99 -2.90 8.08
C THR A 87 -3.09 -1.86 8.28
N PHE A 88 -3.32 -1.41 9.53
CA PHE A 88 -4.28 -0.33 9.82
C PHE A 88 -3.87 0.95 9.10
N CYS A 89 -2.61 1.36 9.27
CA CYS A 89 -2.08 2.56 8.66
C CYS A 89 -2.28 2.55 7.14
N GLY A 90 -1.88 1.48 6.45
CA GLY A 90 -1.98 1.39 4.98
C GLY A 90 -3.41 1.23 4.45
N VAL A 91 -4.34 0.64 5.21
CA VAL A 91 -5.75 0.55 4.85
C VAL A 91 -6.44 1.91 5.02
N PHE A 92 -6.27 2.55 6.18
CA PHE A 92 -6.84 3.86 6.47
C PHE A 92 -6.26 4.96 5.58
N ARG A 93 -4.97 4.88 5.24
CA ARG A 93 -4.33 5.84 4.32
C ARG A 93 -4.99 5.80 2.96
N ARG A 94 -5.15 4.60 2.39
CA ARG A 94 -5.75 4.43 1.06
C ARG A 94 -7.17 4.97 1.01
N GLN A 95 -8.00 4.64 2.00
CA GLN A 95 -9.37 5.16 2.09
C GLN A 95 -9.39 6.67 2.34
N ALA A 96 -8.49 7.19 3.17
CA ALA A 96 -8.43 8.62 3.47
C ALA A 96 -8.04 9.45 2.24
N LEU A 97 -7.20 8.88 1.38
CA LEU A 97 -6.86 9.43 0.07
C LEU A 97 -8.04 9.41 -0.90
N ASP A 98 -8.81 8.31 -0.95
CA ASP A 98 -10.03 8.23 -1.77
C ASP A 98 -11.08 9.26 -1.31
N ARG A 99 -11.27 9.41 0.00
CA ARG A 99 -12.14 10.43 0.61
C ARG A 99 -11.67 11.85 0.26
N GLY A 100 -10.38 12.13 0.42
CA GLY A 100 -9.80 13.43 0.10
C GLY A 100 -9.93 13.78 -1.39
N ALA A 101 -9.73 12.79 -2.26
CA ALA A 101 -9.87 12.96 -3.70
C ALA A 101 -11.33 13.23 -4.11
N THR A 102 -12.30 12.55 -3.47
CA THR A 102 -13.73 12.80 -3.68
C THR A 102 -14.14 14.20 -3.20
N LEU A 103 -13.69 14.61 -2.01
CA LEU A 103 -13.99 15.92 -1.42
C LEU A 103 -13.52 17.08 -2.32
N LEU A 104 -12.37 16.90 -2.96
CA LEU A 104 -11.75 17.90 -3.82
C LEU A 104 -12.11 17.74 -5.30
N LYS A 105 -12.97 16.76 -5.64
CA LYS A 105 -13.50 16.50 -6.98
C LYS A 105 -12.41 16.41 -8.06
N VAL A 106 -11.41 15.55 -7.85
CA VAL A 106 -10.33 15.35 -8.83
C VAL A 106 -10.57 14.22 -9.80
N ASP A 107 -9.85 14.30 -10.92
CA ASP A 107 -9.94 13.32 -12.00
C ASP A 107 -9.05 12.10 -11.72
N LYS A 108 -7.83 12.30 -11.20
CA LYS A 108 -6.90 11.20 -10.88
C LYS A 108 -6.04 11.47 -9.65
N LEU A 109 -5.54 10.37 -9.10
CA LEU A 109 -4.68 10.35 -7.92
C LEU A 109 -3.26 9.91 -8.30
N VAL A 110 -2.26 10.74 -8.04
CA VAL A 110 -0.86 10.43 -8.34
C VAL A 110 -0.12 10.04 -7.07
N THR A 111 0.60 8.91 -7.12
CA THR A 111 1.41 8.41 -5.99
C THR A 111 2.89 8.34 -6.36
N GLY A 112 3.77 8.61 -5.39
CA GLY A 112 5.23 8.55 -5.58
C GLY A 112 5.84 7.16 -5.50
N HIS A 113 5.15 6.11 -5.97
CA HIS A 113 5.75 4.77 -6.02
C HIS A 113 6.83 4.73 -7.11
N ASN A 114 8.05 4.34 -6.71
CA ASN A 114 9.23 4.25 -7.59
C ASN A 114 9.48 2.81 -8.08
N ALA A 115 10.54 2.57 -8.85
CA ALA A 115 10.86 1.23 -9.36
C ALA A 115 11.08 0.20 -8.23
N ASP A 116 11.81 0.58 -7.19
CA ASP A 116 12.06 -0.25 -6.02
C ASP A 116 10.76 -0.70 -5.33
N ASP A 117 9.80 0.22 -5.16
CA ASP A 117 8.47 -0.06 -4.62
C ASP A 117 7.69 -1.12 -5.41
N ILE A 118 7.79 -1.04 -6.74
CA ILE A 118 7.10 -1.97 -7.63
C ILE A 118 7.79 -3.33 -7.60
N ALA A 119 9.12 -3.37 -7.62
CA ALA A 119 9.88 -4.62 -7.47
C ALA A 119 9.60 -5.29 -6.11
N GLU A 120 9.60 -4.54 -5.00
CA GLU A 120 9.20 -5.02 -3.66
C GLU A 120 7.80 -5.63 -3.72
N THR A 121 6.86 -4.98 -4.42
CA THR A 121 5.48 -5.45 -4.52
C THR A 121 5.33 -6.70 -5.37
N VAL A 122 6.04 -6.81 -6.49
CA VAL A 122 6.09 -8.00 -7.33
C VAL A 122 6.60 -9.19 -6.52
N LEU A 123 7.76 -9.04 -5.88
CA LEU A 123 8.37 -10.08 -5.05
C LEU A 123 7.43 -10.53 -3.92
N LEU A 124 6.84 -9.57 -3.18
CA LEU A 124 5.92 -9.88 -2.09
C LEU A 124 4.66 -10.62 -2.56
N ASN A 125 4.15 -10.33 -3.76
CA ASN A 125 2.98 -11.03 -4.30
C ASN A 125 3.33 -12.45 -4.75
N ILE A 126 4.52 -12.66 -5.33
CA ILE A 126 5.04 -13.99 -5.68
C ILE A 126 5.19 -14.84 -4.41
N LEU A 127 5.89 -14.35 -3.39
CA LEU A 127 6.13 -15.08 -2.14
C LEU A 127 4.84 -15.42 -1.37
N ARG A 128 3.79 -14.62 -1.54
CA ARG A 128 2.47 -14.87 -0.93
C ARG A 128 1.55 -15.74 -1.78
N GLY A 129 1.92 -16.04 -3.03
CA GLY A 129 1.04 -16.69 -4.00
C GLY A 129 -0.20 -15.87 -4.35
N ASP A 130 -0.12 -14.53 -4.30
CA ASP A 130 -1.26 -13.64 -4.56
C ASP A 130 -1.37 -13.28 -6.06
N ILE A 131 -1.66 -14.30 -6.88
CA ILE A 131 -1.68 -14.23 -8.34
C ILE A 131 -2.61 -13.10 -8.84
N ALA A 132 -3.80 -12.96 -8.25
CA ALA A 132 -4.78 -11.94 -8.64
C ALA A 132 -4.30 -10.48 -8.43
N ARG A 133 -3.26 -10.27 -7.61
CA ARG A 133 -2.63 -8.96 -7.43
C ARG A 133 -1.39 -8.78 -8.29
N LEU A 134 -0.70 -9.88 -8.62
CA LEU A 134 0.50 -9.86 -9.45
C LEU A 134 0.22 -9.26 -10.83
N SER A 135 -0.87 -9.66 -11.49
CA SER A 135 -1.24 -9.15 -12.83
C SER A 135 -1.43 -7.62 -12.87
N ARG A 136 -1.85 -7.00 -11.76
CA ARG A 136 -2.22 -5.57 -11.72
C ARG A 136 -1.20 -4.69 -11.02
N CYS A 137 -0.25 -5.27 -10.27
CA CYS A 137 0.65 -4.47 -9.45
C CYS A 137 1.66 -3.68 -10.27
N THR A 138 2.01 -4.17 -11.46
CA THR A 138 2.92 -3.54 -12.41
C THR A 138 2.25 -2.50 -13.31
N SER A 139 0.92 -2.38 -13.34
CA SER A 139 0.25 -1.34 -14.14
C SER A 139 0.63 0.06 -13.66
N ILE A 140 0.97 0.95 -14.61
CA ILE A 140 1.29 2.36 -14.35
C ILE A 140 0.06 3.08 -13.80
N THR A 141 -1.07 2.86 -14.45
CA THR A 141 -2.38 3.30 -14.01
C THR A 141 -3.16 2.11 -13.49
N THR A 142 -3.86 2.30 -12.38
CA THR A 142 -4.71 1.27 -11.77
C THR A 142 -6.06 1.86 -11.42
N GLY A 143 -7.13 1.05 -11.55
CA GLY A 143 -8.48 1.49 -11.21
C GLY A 143 -9.09 2.44 -12.23
N GLU A 144 -8.82 2.22 -13.52
CA GLU A 144 -9.43 2.99 -14.62
C GLU A 144 -10.95 2.81 -14.67
N ASP A 145 -11.45 1.65 -14.25
CA ASP A 145 -12.89 1.36 -14.09
C ASP A 145 -13.48 1.93 -12.79
N GLY A 146 -12.65 2.53 -11.93
CA GLY A 146 -13.05 3.12 -10.66
C GLY A 146 -13.29 4.63 -10.76
N PRO A 147 -13.87 5.26 -9.72
CA PRO A 147 -14.20 6.68 -9.74
C PRO A 147 -12.94 7.58 -9.76
N ILE A 148 -11.80 7.09 -9.25
CA ILE A 148 -10.56 7.86 -9.14
C ILE A 148 -9.36 6.95 -9.50
N PRO A 149 -8.92 6.94 -10.77
CA PRO A 149 -7.74 6.17 -11.19
C PRO A 149 -6.48 6.64 -10.49
N ARG A 150 -5.57 5.70 -10.23
CA ARG A 150 -4.29 5.96 -9.55
C ARG A 150 -3.12 5.79 -10.51
N CYS A 151 -2.23 6.79 -10.57
CA CYS A 151 -1.07 6.80 -11.45
C CYS A 151 0.25 6.76 -10.66
N LYS A 152 1.25 6.09 -11.23
CA LYS A 152 2.60 5.92 -10.66
C LYS A 152 3.67 6.38 -11.68
N PRO A 153 3.95 7.69 -11.76
CA PRO A 153 4.85 8.25 -12.78
C PRO A 153 6.29 7.72 -12.67
N PHE A 154 6.74 7.34 -11.48
CA PHE A 154 8.10 6.86 -11.25
C PHE A 154 8.26 5.34 -11.30
N LYS A 155 7.33 4.62 -11.94
CA LYS A 155 7.39 3.16 -12.04
C LYS A 155 8.75 2.63 -12.51
N TYR A 156 9.44 3.35 -13.40
CA TYR A 156 10.73 2.94 -13.97
C TYR A 156 11.92 3.77 -13.46
N THR A 157 11.71 4.62 -12.46
CA THR A 157 12.77 5.47 -11.89
C THR A 157 13.22 4.88 -10.56
N TYR A 158 14.52 4.70 -10.37
CA TYR A 158 15.08 4.14 -9.14
C TYR A 158 14.97 5.16 -8.00
N GLU A 159 14.84 4.66 -6.77
CA GLU A 159 14.82 5.50 -5.56
C GLU A 159 16.07 6.40 -5.48
N LYS A 160 17.25 5.84 -5.78
CA LYS A 160 18.53 6.58 -5.76
C LYS A 160 18.57 7.73 -6.76
N GLU A 161 17.96 7.57 -7.94
CA GLU A 161 17.91 8.60 -8.98
C GLU A 161 17.02 9.75 -8.56
N ILE A 162 15.88 9.43 -7.95
CA ILE A 162 14.94 10.42 -7.43
C ILE A 162 15.57 11.24 -6.30
N VAL A 163 16.28 10.57 -5.38
CA VAL A 163 17.00 11.23 -4.28
C VAL A 163 18.15 12.08 -4.84
N MET A 164 18.92 11.56 -5.80
CA MET A 164 20.01 12.31 -6.46
C MET A 164 19.48 13.57 -7.15
N TYR A 165 18.35 13.47 -7.86
CA TYR A 165 17.71 14.62 -8.50
C TYR A 165 17.26 15.66 -7.46
N ALA A 166 16.64 15.20 -6.35
CA ALA A 166 16.20 16.09 -5.28
C ALA A 166 17.39 16.86 -4.67
N TYR A 167 18.51 16.16 -4.44
CA TYR A 167 19.74 16.76 -3.95
C TYR A 167 20.33 17.77 -4.93
N PHE A 168 20.46 17.39 -6.22
CA PHE A 168 20.99 18.26 -7.27
C PHE A 168 20.17 19.55 -7.43
N LYS A 169 18.84 19.43 -7.37
CA LYS A 169 17.91 20.57 -7.45
C LYS A 169 17.74 21.32 -6.13
N ARG A 170 18.43 20.90 -5.06
CA ARG A 170 18.35 21.47 -3.70
C ARG A 170 16.90 21.59 -3.21
N LEU A 171 16.12 20.53 -3.44
CA LEU A 171 14.76 20.46 -2.95
C LEU A 171 14.80 20.11 -1.47
N ASP A 172 14.05 20.81 -0.62
CA ASP A 172 13.96 20.33 0.76
C ASP A 172 13.09 19.07 0.80
N TYR A 173 13.63 18.03 1.44
CA TYR A 173 12.93 16.78 1.64
C TYR A 173 13.16 16.23 3.05
N PHE A 174 12.18 15.49 3.56
CA PHE A 174 12.31 14.78 4.82
C PHE A 174 12.77 13.34 4.58
N SER A 175 13.80 12.92 5.31
CA SER A 175 14.31 11.55 5.36
C SER A 175 13.81 10.77 6.58
N THR A 176 12.98 11.38 7.43
CA THR A 176 12.52 10.78 8.68
C THR A 176 11.79 9.46 8.44
N GLU A 177 12.26 8.41 9.11
CA GLU A 177 11.59 7.13 9.12
C GLU A 177 10.48 7.11 10.19
N CYS A 178 9.43 6.34 9.94
CA CYS A 178 8.36 6.12 10.89
C CYS A 178 8.79 5.03 11.86
N ILE A 179 8.65 5.37 13.12
CA ILE A 179 9.04 4.59 14.29
C ILE A 179 8.39 3.20 14.36
N TYR A 180 7.31 2.98 13.60
CA TYR A 180 6.55 1.72 13.60
C TYR A 180 6.92 0.75 12.47
N SER A 181 7.70 1.16 11.47
CA SER A 181 8.04 0.28 10.34
C SER A 181 9.12 -0.75 10.52
N PRO A 182 10.07 -0.65 11.47
CA PRO A 182 11.05 -1.71 11.66
C PRO A 182 10.42 -3.10 11.82
N ASN A 183 9.18 -3.15 12.36
CA ASN A 183 8.42 -4.39 12.55
C ASN A 183 7.62 -4.84 11.32
N ALA A 184 7.76 -4.17 10.16
CA ALA A 184 6.98 -4.47 8.96
C ALA A 184 7.69 -5.51 8.08
N TYR A 185 6.97 -6.56 7.67
CA TYR A 185 7.47 -7.61 6.78
C TYR A 185 8.09 -7.09 5.47
N ARG A 186 7.65 -5.92 4.98
CA ARG A 186 8.18 -5.30 3.76
C ARG A 186 9.67 -4.92 3.89
N GLY A 187 10.20 -4.74 5.10
CA GLY A 187 11.63 -4.46 5.33
C GLY A 187 12.53 -5.55 4.72
N PHE A 188 12.22 -6.82 4.96
CA PHE A 188 12.99 -7.95 4.43
C PHE A 188 13.02 -8.01 2.90
N ALA A 189 11.88 -7.75 2.25
CA ALA A 189 11.81 -7.72 0.79
C ALA A 189 12.66 -6.57 0.21
N ARG A 190 12.71 -5.43 0.90
CA ARG A 190 13.54 -4.29 0.50
C ARG A 190 15.03 -4.63 0.60
N GLU A 191 15.46 -5.17 1.74
CA GLU A 191 16.86 -5.57 1.95
C GLU A 191 17.32 -6.56 0.88
N PHE A 192 16.52 -7.61 0.64
CA PHE A 192 16.81 -8.59 -0.41
C PHE A 192 16.95 -7.97 -1.81
N ILE A 193 16.04 -7.06 -2.19
CA ILE A 193 16.12 -6.39 -3.48
C ILE A 193 17.36 -5.49 -3.58
N LYS A 194 17.77 -4.84 -2.48
CA LYS A 194 18.99 -4.03 -2.44
C LYS A 194 20.25 -4.88 -2.58
N ASP A 195 20.29 -6.07 -1.98
CA ASP A 195 21.38 -7.00 -2.19
C ASP A 195 21.47 -7.48 -3.65
N LEU A 196 20.32 -7.75 -4.28
CA LEU A 196 20.28 -8.08 -5.71
C LEU A 196 20.74 -6.91 -6.59
N GLU A 197 20.30 -5.69 -6.30
CA GLU A 197 20.70 -4.47 -7.04
C GLU A 197 22.22 -4.26 -6.98
N ARG A 198 22.85 -4.55 -5.84
CA ARG A 198 24.31 -4.44 -5.65
C ARG A 198 25.11 -5.38 -6.55
N ILE A 199 24.58 -6.57 -6.82
CA ILE A 199 25.21 -7.55 -7.72
C ILE A 199 24.90 -7.22 -9.19
N ARG A 200 23.63 -6.92 -9.48
CA ARG A 200 23.14 -6.60 -10.83
C ARG A 200 22.25 -5.36 -10.75
N PRO A 201 22.74 -4.17 -11.15
CA PRO A 201 21.97 -2.93 -11.05
C PRO A 201 20.62 -2.98 -11.75
N ARG A 202 20.51 -3.75 -12.84
CA ARG A 202 19.29 -3.92 -13.63
C ARG A 202 18.24 -4.83 -12.98
N ALA A 203 18.57 -5.52 -11.87
CA ALA A 203 17.68 -6.50 -11.22
C ALA A 203 16.29 -5.92 -10.89
N ILE A 204 16.21 -4.68 -10.44
CA ILE A 204 14.94 -4.01 -10.11
C ILE A 204 14.03 -3.93 -11.34
N LEU A 205 14.54 -3.42 -12.47
CA LEU A 205 13.77 -3.32 -13.71
C LEU A 205 13.47 -4.70 -14.30
N ASP A 206 14.40 -5.64 -14.22
CA ASP A 206 14.20 -7.02 -14.69
C ASP A 206 13.09 -7.73 -13.88
N ILE A 207 12.97 -7.48 -12.58
CA ILE A 207 11.85 -7.95 -11.74
C ILE A 207 10.52 -7.32 -12.18
N ILE A 208 10.51 -6.00 -12.43
CA ILE A 208 9.30 -5.32 -12.93
C ILE A 208 8.87 -5.90 -14.27
N LYS A 209 9.82 -6.07 -15.19
CA LYS A 209 9.59 -6.64 -16.51
C LYS A 209 9.06 -8.07 -16.41
N SER A 210 9.64 -8.88 -15.53
CA SER A 210 9.14 -10.23 -15.23
C SER A 210 7.70 -10.20 -14.71
N GLY A 211 7.34 -9.23 -13.87
CA GLY A 211 5.98 -9.04 -13.39
C GLY A 211 4.99 -8.52 -14.44
N GLU A 212 5.47 -7.78 -15.46
CA GLU A 212 4.66 -7.34 -16.61
C GLU A 212 4.38 -8.48 -17.59
N ASP A 213 5.40 -9.31 -17.83
CA ASP A 213 5.32 -10.45 -18.75
C ASP A 213 4.65 -11.68 -18.10
N PHE A 214 4.36 -11.62 -16.80
CA PHE A 214 3.70 -12.69 -16.06
C PHE A 214 2.26 -12.88 -16.55
N ARG A 215 2.07 -13.85 -17.46
CA ARG A 215 0.75 -14.22 -17.95
C ARG A 215 0.04 -15.11 -16.95
N ILE A 216 -1.15 -14.68 -16.52
CA ILE A 216 -2.00 -15.43 -15.60
C ILE A 216 -3.09 -16.12 -16.42
N SER A 217 -3.27 -17.42 -16.21
CA SER A 217 -4.33 -18.18 -16.85
C SER A 217 -5.70 -17.55 -16.57
N THR A 218 -6.50 -17.38 -17.63
CA THR A 218 -7.85 -16.77 -17.61
C THR A 218 -8.85 -17.53 -16.75
N SER A 219 -8.52 -18.75 -16.28
CA SER A 219 -9.36 -19.51 -15.34
C SER A 219 -9.29 -19.03 -13.88
N THR A 220 -8.43 -18.05 -13.57
CA THR A 220 -8.30 -17.53 -12.20
C THR A 220 -9.49 -16.64 -11.85
N LYS A 221 -10.36 -17.10 -10.94
CA LYS A 221 -11.51 -16.30 -10.45
C LYS A 221 -11.01 -15.01 -9.80
N MET A 222 -11.20 -13.88 -10.49
CA MET A 222 -10.91 -12.56 -9.95
C MET A 222 -12.03 -12.14 -8.98
N PRO A 223 -11.71 -11.45 -7.88
CA PRO A 223 -12.75 -10.88 -7.03
C PRO A 223 -13.55 -9.84 -7.81
N GLU A 224 -14.87 -9.99 -7.82
CA GLU A 224 -15.78 -8.98 -8.36
C GLU A 224 -15.65 -7.68 -7.56
N GLN A 225 -15.66 -6.55 -8.27
CA GLN A 225 -15.66 -5.24 -7.63
C GLN A 225 -17.10 -4.81 -7.38
N GLY A 226 -17.37 -4.36 -6.16
CA GLY A 226 -18.62 -3.73 -5.78
C GLY A 226 -18.36 -2.56 -4.83
N ASN A 227 -19.42 -2.13 -4.13
CA ASN A 227 -19.35 -1.02 -3.20
C ASN A 227 -19.61 -1.54 -1.78
N CYS A 228 -18.85 -0.99 -0.82
CA CYS A 228 -19.06 -1.26 0.60
C CYS A 228 -20.43 -0.72 1.04
N GLU A 229 -21.28 -1.57 1.61
CA GLU A 229 -22.61 -1.15 2.09
C GLU A 229 -22.56 -0.08 3.17
N ARG A 230 -21.48 -0.03 3.97
CA ARG A 230 -21.35 0.92 5.08
C ARG A 230 -20.86 2.31 4.66
N CYS A 231 -19.97 2.39 3.68
CA CYS A 231 -19.31 3.65 3.33
C CYS A 231 -19.32 4.01 1.85
N GLY A 232 -19.90 3.17 0.99
CA GLY A 232 -20.02 3.41 -0.45
C GLY A 232 -18.73 3.25 -1.27
N TYR A 233 -17.56 3.14 -0.63
CA TYR A 233 -16.28 2.98 -1.34
C TYR A 233 -16.07 1.58 -1.93
N ILE A 234 -15.25 1.49 -2.97
CA ILE A 234 -14.95 0.23 -3.68
C ILE A 234 -14.50 -0.86 -2.71
N SER A 235 -15.14 -2.03 -2.82
CA SER A 235 -14.77 -3.22 -2.10
C SER A 235 -15.14 -4.48 -2.87
N SER A 236 -14.36 -5.54 -2.70
CA SER A 236 -14.70 -6.88 -3.18
C SER A 236 -15.43 -7.73 -2.12
N GLN A 237 -15.87 -7.10 -1.04
CA GLN A 237 -16.56 -7.71 0.10
C GLN A 237 -17.72 -6.82 0.51
N LYS A 238 -18.71 -7.38 1.21
CA LYS A 238 -19.86 -6.65 1.77
C LYS A 238 -19.44 -5.37 2.50
N TRP A 239 -18.47 -5.49 3.40
CA TRP A 239 -17.84 -4.37 4.09
C TRP A 239 -16.37 -4.24 3.70
N CYS A 240 -15.93 -3.02 3.39
CA CYS A 240 -14.52 -2.79 3.06
C CYS A 240 -13.62 -3.01 4.27
N LYS A 241 -12.35 -3.33 3.99
CA LYS A 241 -11.36 -3.62 5.03
C LYS A 241 -11.23 -2.49 6.06
N ALA A 242 -11.36 -1.24 5.63
CA ALA A 242 -11.33 -0.11 6.55
C ALA A 242 -12.51 -0.11 7.52
N CYS A 243 -13.73 -0.35 7.04
CA CYS A 243 -14.93 -0.47 7.88
C CYS A 243 -14.83 -1.64 8.86
N VAL A 244 -14.28 -2.78 8.43
CA VAL A 244 -14.08 -3.95 9.31
C VAL A 244 -13.06 -3.65 10.41
N LEU A 245 -11.91 -3.04 10.05
CA LEU A 245 -10.89 -2.68 11.03
C LEU A 245 -11.38 -1.61 12.00
N LEU A 246 -12.14 -0.61 11.52
CA LEU A 246 -12.72 0.43 12.36
C LEU A 246 -13.75 -0.14 13.34
N GLU A 247 -14.58 -1.07 12.90
CA GLU A 247 -15.51 -1.78 13.80
C GLU A 247 -14.75 -2.57 14.87
N GLY A 248 -13.66 -3.24 14.49
CA GLY A 248 -12.78 -3.94 15.42
C GLY A 248 -12.22 -3.02 16.49
N LEU A 249 -11.76 -1.82 16.11
CA LEU A 249 -11.26 -0.82 17.06
C LEU A 249 -12.37 -0.35 18.02
N ASN A 250 -13.54 0.01 17.49
CA ASN A 250 -14.66 0.54 18.29
C ASN A 250 -15.26 -0.48 19.26
N ARG A 251 -15.19 -1.78 18.94
CA ARG A 251 -15.67 -2.87 19.81
C ARG A 251 -14.59 -3.43 20.75
N GLY A 252 -13.36 -2.90 20.73
CA GLY A 252 -12.24 -3.47 21.49
C GLY A 252 -11.78 -4.84 20.98
N LEU A 253 -12.10 -5.20 19.74
CA LEU A 253 -11.71 -6.44 19.06
C LEU A 253 -10.71 -6.14 17.92
N PRO A 254 -9.49 -5.68 18.22
CA PRO A 254 -8.55 -5.19 17.19
C PRO A 254 -8.06 -6.27 16.22
N LYS A 255 -8.18 -7.55 16.59
CA LYS A 255 -7.83 -8.67 15.69
C LYS A 255 -8.89 -8.90 14.60
N LEU A 256 -10.08 -8.29 14.72
CA LEU A 256 -11.16 -8.41 13.76
C LEU A 256 -10.71 -7.91 12.39
N GLY A 257 -10.67 -8.82 11.42
CA GLY A 257 -10.22 -8.48 10.09
C GLY A 257 -8.70 -8.32 9.95
N ILE A 258 -7.87 -8.86 10.84
CA ILE A 258 -6.44 -9.05 10.56
C ILE A 258 -6.24 -10.46 10.02
N GLY A 259 -5.64 -10.59 8.82
CA GLY A 259 -5.49 -11.86 8.10
C GLY A 259 -6.55 -12.12 7.02
N ARG A 260 -6.32 -13.15 6.19
CA ARG A 260 -7.35 -13.74 5.31
C ARG A 260 -8.05 -14.85 6.11
N SER A 261 -9.37 -14.84 6.19
CA SER A 261 -10.14 -16.01 6.59
C SER A 261 -9.85 -17.09 5.54
N ARG A 262 -8.98 -18.07 5.87
CA ARG A 262 -8.98 -19.33 5.12
C ARG A 262 -10.36 -19.93 5.36
N GLY A 263 -11.13 -20.09 4.28
CA GLY A 263 -12.51 -20.57 4.22
C GLY A 263 -13.16 -20.92 5.56
N ALA A 264 -14.04 -20.04 6.05
CA ALA A 264 -14.99 -20.35 7.10
C ALA A 264 -16.12 -21.25 6.56
N ASN A 265 -15.76 -22.40 5.99
CA ASN A 265 -16.68 -23.45 5.52
C ASN A 265 -16.33 -24.83 6.08
N ASN A 266 -15.51 -24.91 7.14
CA ASN A 266 -15.09 -26.20 7.73
C ASN A 266 -15.36 -26.34 9.25
N GLU A 267 -16.24 -25.52 9.81
CA GLU A 267 -16.74 -25.75 11.18
C GLU A 267 -18.11 -26.42 11.22
N GLN A 268 -18.91 -26.35 10.14
CA GLN A 268 -20.18 -27.09 10.05
C GLN A 268 -20.02 -28.55 9.60
N SER A 269 -18.86 -28.93 9.08
CA SER A 269 -18.58 -30.29 8.59
C SER A 269 -17.87 -31.20 9.61
N LYS A 270 -17.49 -30.69 10.79
CA LYS A 270 -16.88 -31.50 11.87
C LYS A 270 -17.92 -32.29 12.67
N ASN A 271 -19.11 -31.75 12.90
CA ASN A 271 -20.16 -32.42 13.67
C ASN A 271 -20.84 -33.59 12.92
N ALA A 272 -20.55 -33.79 11.64
CA ALA A 272 -21.12 -34.89 10.84
C ALA A 272 -20.13 -36.05 10.59
N LYS A 273 -18.84 -35.89 10.92
CA LYS A 273 -17.80 -36.90 10.64
C LYS A 273 -17.37 -37.72 11.85
N GLU A 274 -17.82 -37.39 13.07
CA GLU A 274 -17.61 -38.23 14.26
C GLU A 274 -18.48 -39.49 14.28
N ALA A 275 -19.39 -39.67 13.32
CA ALA A 275 -20.33 -40.81 13.27
C ALA A 275 -19.92 -41.97 12.35
N LYS A 276 -18.77 -41.93 11.66
CA LYS A 276 -18.30 -43.05 10.84
C LYS A 276 -16.79 -43.25 10.97
N GLY A 277 -16.42 -44.32 11.66
CA GLY A 277 -15.03 -44.73 11.80
C GLY A 277 -14.41 -45.22 10.49
N ILE A 278 -13.09 -45.47 10.60
CA ILE A 278 -12.24 -46.44 9.90
C ILE A 278 -10.96 -45.83 9.27
N ASP A 279 -9.87 -46.42 9.77
CA ASP A 279 -8.52 -46.69 9.29
C ASP A 279 -7.42 -45.61 9.12
N SER A 280 -6.42 -45.79 9.99
CA SER A 280 -5.09 -45.18 10.01
C SER A 280 -4.23 -45.63 8.82
N ILE A 281 -3.74 -44.67 8.03
CA ILE A 281 -2.68 -44.90 7.04
C ILE A 281 -1.40 -44.26 7.56
N GLN A 282 -0.38 -45.10 7.77
CA GLN A 282 0.95 -44.75 8.23
C GLN A 282 1.69 -43.83 7.24
N SER A 283 2.42 -42.86 7.77
CA SER A 283 3.31 -41.95 7.05
C SER A 283 4.52 -42.70 6.48
N LYS A 284 4.74 -42.65 5.16
CA LYS A 284 6.02 -43.06 4.55
C LYS A 284 7.03 -41.90 4.61
N GLN A 285 8.26 -42.23 5.00
CA GLN A 285 9.42 -41.32 5.06
C GLN A 285 9.78 -40.76 3.67
N CYS A 286 10.16 -39.48 3.64
CA CYS A 286 10.69 -38.80 2.47
C CYS A 286 12.19 -39.12 2.34
N GLY A 287 12.62 -39.67 1.21
CA GLY A 287 14.02 -39.95 0.90
C GLY A 287 14.80 -38.68 0.53
N THR A 288 16.08 -38.67 0.88
CA THR A 288 17.10 -37.68 0.47
C THR A 288 17.41 -37.81 -1.01
N LEU A 289 17.47 -36.68 -1.72
CA LEU A 289 17.97 -36.61 -3.09
C LEU A 289 19.31 -35.88 -3.08
N ASP A 290 20.37 -36.62 -3.37
CA ASP A 290 21.65 -36.10 -3.85
C ASP A 290 21.53 -35.84 -5.35
N PHE A 291 21.71 -34.59 -5.78
CA PHE A 291 22.32 -34.15 -7.05
C PHE A 291 22.64 -32.65 -6.96
#